data_AF-A0A815ALS0-F1
#
_entry.id   AF-A0A815ALS0-F1
#
_cell.length_a   1.000
_cell.length_b   1.000
_cell.length_c   1.000
_cell.angle_alpha   90.00
_cell.angle_beta   90.00
_cell.angle_gamma   90.00
#
_symmetry.space_group_name_H-M   'P 1'
#
loop_
_entity.id
_entity.type
_entity.pdbx_description
1 polymer ?
#
loop_
_entity_poly.entity_id
_entity_poly.type
_entity_poly.pdbx_seq_one_letter_code
_entity_poly.pdbx_strand_id
1 'polypeptide(L)'
;MISAYKIVSDKDIEEAKQWVTYDNIGRYLAQQSLTKADDINWLPNSNKIAFGYNPIRGDPVCYTGDCHMSGYGRSLFQLDYTNPPTGSCTSQLIPKHVELDCIPAAEIREKSQKISNVNELKESTASGMSWGFGVDVPLTSNPILNLVLKASFKYGQSEQTTKMMNHIYRDASIVYHTYARVSTVKLSLFAPKLELSDNFRYVIDNLPTSTYTPAVAKYITDYVFNYFGFTYTTEMLLGGIAQMTTVINQTSIQPIEQEYQSTTQMIGLSFAKVFSFNYNENESENSIKLQGFQKYVKSSTATTVGGATFAASQKLNEWFQTVPKNPVIIKFTLQPIFDLITSERFGNDSQIDLKADYIKRTLEDYLNQTSLVYCENKCTDPNQGVCRPLDAYGYGLCKCFSGYDGFDCSTKLSTSTTPPQ
;
A
#
# COMPACT_ATOMS: atom_id res chain seq x y z
N MET A 1 -17.02 15.97 60.31
CA MET A 1 -16.54 15.42 59.02
C MET A 1 -17.63 15.65 57.99
N ILE A 2 -17.49 16.65 57.11
CA ILE A 2 -18.41 16.85 55.98
C ILE A 2 -17.65 16.37 54.75
N SER A 3 -18.08 15.24 54.20
CA SER A 3 -17.53 14.67 52.98
C SER A 3 -18.02 15.52 51.80
N ALA A 4 -17.10 16.17 51.09
CA ALA A 4 -17.40 16.90 49.88
C ALA A 4 -17.72 15.90 48.76
N TYR A 5 -19.01 15.77 48.41
CA TYR A 5 -19.41 15.10 47.18
C TYR A 5 -18.98 15.99 46.00
N LYS A 6 -18.02 15.51 45.22
CA LYS A 6 -17.63 16.14 43.95
C LYS A 6 -18.81 15.98 42.99
N ILE A 7 -19.47 17.09 42.65
CA ILE A 7 -20.53 17.12 41.64
C ILE A 7 -19.86 16.77 40.31
N VAL A 8 -20.19 15.60 39.77
CA VAL A 8 -19.76 15.17 38.43
C VAL A 8 -20.54 16.01 37.43
N SER A 9 -19.85 16.67 36.50
CA SER A 9 -20.52 17.50 35.51
C SER A 9 -21.19 16.63 34.44
N ASP A 10 -22.27 17.12 33.80
CA ASP A 10 -22.93 16.42 32.69
C ASP A 10 -21.95 16.10 31.54
N LYS A 11 -20.92 16.94 31.38
CA LYS A 11 -19.82 16.72 30.43
C LYS A 11 -18.98 15.49 30.80
N ASP A 12 -18.65 15.30 32.07
CA ASP A 12 -17.89 14.14 32.55
C ASP A 12 -18.68 12.84 32.37
N ILE A 13 -20.02 12.91 32.50
CA ILE A 13 -20.92 11.77 32.28
C ILE A 13 -20.98 11.40 30.80
N GLU A 14 -21.10 12.38 29.89
CA GLU A 14 -21.11 12.13 28.44
C GLU A 14 -19.75 11.61 27.93
N GLU A 15 -18.64 12.14 28.43
CA GLU A 15 -17.30 11.61 28.13
C GLU A 15 -17.16 10.16 28.62
N ALA A 16 -17.63 9.83 29.83
CA ALA A 16 -17.59 8.47 30.36
C ALA A 16 -18.44 7.49 29.53
N LYS A 17 -19.63 7.91 29.07
CA LYS A 17 -20.47 7.10 28.16
C LYS A 17 -19.76 6.83 26.84
N GLN A 18 -19.07 7.82 26.26
CA GLN A 18 -18.31 7.65 25.02
C GLN A 18 -17.19 6.60 25.20
N TRP A 19 -16.44 6.65 26.30
CA TRP A 19 -15.39 5.66 26.58
C TRP A 19 -15.92 4.23 26.72
N VAL A 20 -17.07 4.04 27.37
CA VAL A 20 -17.71 2.72 27.47
C VAL A 20 -18.13 2.21 26.09
N THR A 21 -18.69 3.07 25.23
CA THR A 21 -19.01 2.72 23.85
C THR A 21 -17.77 2.29 23.07
N TYR A 22 -16.64 2.98 23.25
CA TYR A 22 -15.41 2.67 22.52
C TYR A 22 -14.82 1.32 22.96
N ASP A 23 -14.81 1.05 24.27
CA ASP A 23 -14.35 -0.24 24.80
C ASP A 23 -15.25 -1.40 24.32
N ASN A 24 -16.57 -1.20 24.30
CA ASN A 24 -17.51 -2.21 23.78
C ASN A 24 -17.25 -2.56 22.31
N ILE A 25 -16.95 -1.55 21.47
CA ILE A 25 -16.61 -1.78 20.06
C ILE A 25 -15.28 -2.52 19.92
N GLY A 26 -14.26 -2.10 20.68
CA GLY A 26 -12.98 -2.82 20.71
C GLY A 26 -13.15 -4.30 21.05
N ARG A 27 -13.98 -4.61 22.05
CA ARG A 27 -14.31 -5.99 22.44
C ARG A 27 -15.10 -6.74 21.38
N TYR A 28 -16.13 -6.13 20.80
CA TYR A 28 -16.93 -6.73 19.73
C TYR A 28 -16.04 -7.12 18.53
N LEU A 29 -15.22 -6.19 18.05
CA LEU A 29 -14.31 -6.42 16.93
C LEU A 29 -13.22 -7.45 17.24
N ALA A 30 -12.79 -7.57 18.50
CA ALA A 30 -11.84 -8.59 18.92
C ALA A 30 -12.46 -10.00 18.91
N GLN A 31 -13.72 -10.14 19.34
CA GLN A 31 -14.42 -11.43 19.36
C GLN A 31 -14.69 -11.98 17.96
N GLN A 32 -15.00 -11.11 16.99
CA GLN A 32 -15.28 -11.49 15.61
C GLN A 32 -14.04 -11.94 14.82
N SER A 33 -12.83 -11.74 15.37
CA SER A 33 -11.58 -12.13 14.68
C SER A 33 -11.19 -13.60 14.88
N LEU A 34 -12.00 -14.39 15.59
CA LEU A 34 -11.68 -15.75 16.03
C LEU A 34 -12.28 -16.89 15.19
N THR A 35 -12.93 -16.62 14.06
CA THR A 35 -13.41 -17.69 13.17
C THR A 35 -12.26 -18.24 12.34
N LYS A 36 -11.93 -19.53 12.56
CA LYS A 36 -11.01 -20.28 11.69
C LYS A 36 -11.59 -20.32 10.28
N ALA A 37 -10.74 -20.06 9.29
CA ALA A 37 -11.07 -20.40 7.92
C ALA A 37 -11.14 -21.93 7.83
N ASP A 38 -12.33 -22.46 7.57
CA ASP A 38 -12.49 -23.86 7.17
C ASP A 38 -11.71 -24.12 5.87
N ASP A 39 -11.39 -25.39 5.57
CA ASP A 39 -10.72 -25.85 4.33
C ASP A 39 -11.64 -25.66 3.09
N ILE A 40 -12.06 -24.42 2.84
CA ILE A 40 -12.89 -24.03 1.72
C ILE A 40 -11.97 -23.78 0.52
N ASN A 41 -12.24 -24.45 -0.60
CA ASN A 41 -11.49 -24.28 -1.86
C ASN A 41 -11.87 -22.98 -2.58
N TRP A 42 -11.65 -21.83 -1.94
CA TRP A 42 -11.81 -20.52 -2.56
C TRP A 42 -10.63 -20.16 -3.46
N LEU A 43 -10.86 -19.26 -4.42
CA LEU A 43 -9.81 -18.70 -5.24
C LEU A 43 -8.87 -17.88 -4.34
N PRO A 44 -7.55 -18.14 -4.30
CA PRO A 44 -6.63 -17.39 -3.46
C PRO A 44 -6.76 -15.88 -3.67
N ASN A 45 -6.74 -15.13 -2.58
CA ASN A 45 -6.92 -13.67 -2.53
C ASN A 45 -8.27 -13.13 -3.03
N SER A 46 -9.21 -13.98 -3.47
CA SER A 46 -10.56 -13.53 -3.84
C SER A 46 -11.31 -12.89 -2.68
N ASN A 47 -10.99 -13.26 -1.45
CA ASN A 47 -11.52 -12.64 -0.24
C ASN A 47 -11.08 -11.19 -0.04
N LYS A 48 -10.09 -10.69 -0.76
CA LYS A 48 -9.66 -9.29 -0.66
C LYS A 48 -10.50 -8.33 -1.51
N ILE A 49 -11.37 -8.86 -2.38
CA ILE A 49 -12.40 -8.05 -3.01
C ILE A 49 -13.31 -7.50 -1.90
N ALA A 50 -13.74 -6.25 -2.00
CA ALA A 50 -14.58 -5.60 -0.99
C ALA A 50 -13.91 -5.39 0.39
N PHE A 51 -12.63 -5.70 0.56
CA PHE A 51 -11.89 -5.31 1.76
C PHE A 51 -11.56 -3.83 1.72
N GLY A 52 -11.60 -3.21 2.90
CA GLY A 52 -11.06 -1.88 3.09
C GLY A 52 -9.55 -1.88 2.87
N TYR A 53 -9.05 -0.77 2.37
CA TYR A 53 -7.65 -0.53 2.06
C TYR A 53 -7.22 0.82 2.62
N ASN A 54 -6.00 0.86 3.14
CA ASN A 54 -5.36 2.07 3.63
C ASN A 54 -4.14 2.40 2.75
N PRO A 55 -4.32 3.31 1.77
CA PRO A 55 -3.25 3.78 0.90
C PRO A 55 -2.06 4.46 1.61
N ILE A 56 -2.11 4.75 2.91
CA ILE A 56 -0.93 5.28 3.62
C ILE A 56 0.00 4.14 4.04
N ARG A 57 -0.55 2.95 4.30
CA ARG A 57 0.18 1.80 4.86
C ARG A 57 0.58 0.76 3.83
N GLY A 58 -0.19 0.62 2.76
CA GLY A 58 0.08 -0.37 1.70
C GLY A 58 0.56 0.29 0.42
N ASP A 59 1.72 -0.15 -0.08
CA ASP A 59 2.21 0.22 -1.41
C ASP A 59 1.59 -0.74 -2.47
N PRO A 60 1.01 -0.22 -3.57
CA PRO A 60 0.53 -1.03 -4.70
C PRO A 60 1.65 -1.61 -5.58
N VAL A 61 2.94 -1.36 -5.27
CA VAL A 61 4.09 -1.90 -5.99
C VAL A 61 5.04 -2.64 -5.05
N CYS A 62 5.63 -3.73 -5.58
CA CYS A 62 6.33 -4.76 -4.83
C CYS A 62 7.83 -4.70 -4.92
N TYR A 63 8.47 -3.61 -4.51
CA TYR A 63 9.91 -3.47 -4.74
C TYR A 63 10.80 -4.55 -4.11
N THR A 64 10.36 -5.21 -3.02
CA THR A 64 11.16 -6.26 -2.34
C THR A 64 10.58 -7.68 -2.39
N GLY A 65 9.39 -7.88 -2.96
CA GLY A 65 8.73 -9.20 -3.02
C GLY A 65 7.68 -9.47 -1.94
N ASP A 66 7.66 -8.68 -0.86
CA ASP A 66 6.70 -8.82 0.23
C ASP A 66 5.59 -7.79 0.12
N CYS A 67 4.53 -8.16 -0.59
CA CYS A 67 3.67 -7.18 -1.19
C CYS A 67 2.18 -7.37 -0.90
N HIS A 68 1.46 -6.25 -0.83
CA HIS A 68 0.01 -6.16 -0.94
C HIS A 68 -0.83 -6.64 0.25
N MET A 69 -0.28 -6.70 1.47
CA MET A 69 -1.08 -7.10 2.64
C MET A 69 -1.17 -6.07 3.76
N SER A 70 -0.17 -5.19 3.93
CA SER A 70 -0.16 -4.20 5.02
C SER A 70 -1.23 -3.11 4.89
N GLY A 71 -1.67 -2.83 3.65
CA GLY A 71 -2.73 -1.87 3.37
C GLY A 71 -4.14 -2.41 3.59
N TYR A 72 -4.36 -3.72 3.48
CA TYR A 72 -5.69 -4.31 3.61
C TYR A 72 -6.13 -4.39 5.06
N GLY A 73 -7.29 -3.80 5.36
CA GLY A 73 -7.96 -3.96 6.64
C GLY A 73 -8.89 -5.16 6.65
N ARG A 74 -10.14 -4.91 7.02
CA ARG A 74 -11.21 -5.92 7.11
C ARG A 74 -12.25 -5.76 5.99
N SER A 75 -13.08 -6.78 5.82
CA SER A 75 -14.17 -6.75 4.85
C SER A 75 -15.19 -5.66 5.19
N LEU A 76 -15.56 -4.86 4.20
CA LEU A 76 -16.68 -3.90 4.32
C LEU A 76 -18.02 -4.53 3.95
N PHE A 77 -17.99 -5.67 3.28
CA PHE A 77 -19.17 -6.40 2.82
C PHE A 77 -19.19 -7.82 3.37
N GLN A 78 -20.38 -8.41 3.45
CA GLN A 78 -20.52 -9.85 3.65
C GLN A 78 -20.13 -10.56 2.35
N LEU A 79 -19.27 -11.58 2.45
CA LEU A 79 -18.78 -12.34 1.31
C LEU A 79 -19.19 -13.80 1.43
N ASP A 80 -20.18 -14.20 0.62
CA ASP A 80 -20.72 -15.56 0.63
C ASP A 80 -20.12 -16.42 -0.48
N TYR A 81 -19.55 -17.57 -0.12
CA TYR A 81 -18.90 -18.51 -1.04
C TYR A 81 -19.74 -19.77 -1.21
N THR A 82 -20.79 -19.68 -2.01
CA THR A 82 -21.79 -20.76 -2.08
C THR A 82 -21.59 -21.72 -3.24
N ASN A 83 -21.22 -21.22 -4.43
CA ASN A 83 -21.12 -22.04 -5.63
C ASN A 83 -19.93 -21.62 -6.49
N PRO A 84 -19.27 -22.57 -7.17
CA PRO A 84 -18.23 -22.23 -8.14
C PRO A 84 -18.85 -21.50 -9.34
N PRO A 85 -18.11 -20.57 -9.96
CA PRO A 85 -18.59 -19.84 -11.12
C PRO A 85 -18.76 -20.80 -12.32
N THR A 86 -19.95 -20.83 -12.90
CA THR A 86 -20.26 -21.72 -14.04
C THR A 86 -19.58 -21.21 -15.31
N GLY A 87 -18.89 -22.09 -16.05
CA GLY A 87 -18.19 -21.72 -17.30
C GLY A 87 -16.90 -20.91 -17.12
N SER A 88 -16.33 -20.91 -15.91
CA SER A 88 -15.12 -20.18 -15.56
C SER A 88 -13.82 -20.97 -15.83
N CYS A 89 -12.71 -20.27 -15.82
CA CYS A 89 -11.33 -20.77 -15.86
C CYS A 89 -10.85 -21.32 -14.51
N THR A 90 -11.65 -21.22 -13.46
CA THR A 90 -11.37 -21.83 -12.16
C THR A 90 -12.59 -22.59 -11.63
N SER A 91 -12.33 -23.70 -10.95
CA SER A 91 -13.33 -24.45 -10.18
C SER A 91 -13.40 -24.00 -8.72
N GLN A 92 -12.58 -23.03 -8.33
CA GLN A 92 -12.53 -22.50 -6.97
C GLN A 92 -13.68 -21.52 -6.70
N LEU A 93 -14.10 -21.44 -5.45
CA LEU A 93 -15.18 -20.55 -5.03
C LEU A 93 -14.75 -19.08 -5.08
N ILE A 94 -15.67 -18.22 -5.50
CA ILE A 94 -15.57 -16.77 -5.39
C ILE A 94 -16.78 -16.23 -4.63
N PRO A 95 -16.73 -15.01 -4.08
CA PRO A 95 -17.89 -14.43 -3.43
C PRO A 95 -19.06 -14.26 -4.41
N LYS A 96 -20.28 -14.44 -3.91
CA LYS A 96 -21.50 -14.06 -4.61
C LYS A 96 -21.45 -12.57 -4.97
N HIS A 97 -22.07 -12.20 -6.10
CA HIS A 97 -22.10 -10.83 -6.61
C HIS A 97 -20.71 -10.24 -6.93
N VAL A 98 -19.73 -11.12 -7.17
CA VAL A 98 -18.46 -10.77 -7.79
C VAL A 98 -18.44 -11.40 -9.18
N GLU A 99 -18.21 -10.58 -10.20
CA GLU A 99 -17.98 -11.02 -11.56
C GLU A 99 -16.54 -11.52 -11.70
N LEU A 100 -16.36 -12.60 -12.46
CA LEU A 100 -15.07 -13.20 -12.75
C LEU A 100 -14.86 -13.21 -14.25
N ASP A 101 -13.83 -12.48 -14.69
CA ASP A 101 -13.36 -12.48 -16.06
C ASP A 101 -12.08 -13.31 -16.18
N CYS A 102 -12.13 -14.31 -17.05
CA CYS A 102 -10.97 -15.14 -17.37
C CYS A 102 -10.10 -14.45 -18.41
N ILE A 103 -8.85 -14.18 -18.03
CA ILE A 103 -7.89 -13.53 -18.92
C ILE A 103 -7.05 -14.63 -19.55
N PRO A 104 -7.08 -14.79 -20.89
CA PRO A 104 -6.17 -15.70 -21.57
C PRO A 104 -4.73 -15.30 -21.23
N ALA A 105 -4.02 -16.13 -20.48
CA ALA A 105 -2.67 -15.86 -20.03
C ALA A 105 -1.73 -15.80 -21.24
N ALA A 106 -1.28 -14.60 -21.67
CA ALA A 106 -0.14 -14.51 -22.59
C ALA A 106 0.46 -13.09 -22.77
N GLU A 107 0.27 -12.12 -21.88
CA GLU A 107 1.01 -10.86 -22.02
C GLU A 107 2.07 -10.70 -20.94
N ILE A 108 3.24 -11.27 -21.23
CA ILE A 108 4.47 -11.02 -20.49
C ILE A 108 4.98 -9.67 -20.93
N ARG A 109 4.63 -8.62 -20.17
CA ARG A 109 5.22 -7.30 -20.35
C ARG A 109 6.44 -7.18 -19.47
N GLU A 110 7.62 -7.33 -20.06
CA GLU A 110 8.85 -6.87 -19.42
C GLU A 110 8.85 -5.33 -19.41
N LYS A 111 8.98 -4.74 -18.23
CA LYS A 111 9.17 -3.30 -18.08
C LYS A 111 10.26 -3.05 -17.06
N SER A 112 11.25 -2.26 -17.47
CA SER A 112 12.29 -1.73 -16.58
C SER A 112 11.99 -0.27 -16.26
N GLN A 113 11.75 0.04 -15.00
CA GLN A 113 11.51 1.39 -14.52
C GLN A 113 12.74 1.90 -13.77
N LYS A 114 13.28 3.03 -14.22
CA LYS A 114 14.30 3.78 -13.48
C LYS A 114 13.62 4.62 -12.41
N ILE A 115 14.13 4.53 -11.19
CA ILE A 115 13.68 5.28 -10.01
C ILE A 115 14.91 5.92 -9.39
N SER A 116 15.15 7.16 -9.76
CA SER A 116 16.27 8.01 -9.35
C SER A 116 15.83 9.21 -8.53
N ASN A 117 14.54 9.50 -8.52
CA ASN A 117 13.94 10.59 -7.78
C ASN A 117 12.50 10.25 -7.36
N VAL A 118 11.91 11.13 -6.55
CA VAL A 118 10.60 10.86 -5.95
C VAL A 118 9.46 10.97 -6.94
N ASN A 119 9.58 11.76 -8.01
CA ASN A 119 8.54 11.84 -9.04
C ASN A 119 8.46 10.52 -9.82
N GLU A 120 9.60 9.93 -10.15
CA GLU A 120 9.65 8.60 -10.78
C GLU A 120 9.08 7.50 -9.87
N LEU A 121 9.35 7.59 -8.56
CA LEU A 121 8.71 6.72 -7.57
C LEU A 121 7.18 6.92 -7.58
N LYS A 122 6.71 8.18 -7.59
CA LYS A 122 5.29 8.56 -7.67
C LYS A 122 4.58 7.93 -8.85
N GLU A 123 5.18 8.04 -10.02
CA GLU A 123 4.65 7.44 -11.25
C GLU A 123 4.65 5.92 -11.20
N SER A 124 5.71 5.31 -10.65
CA SER A 124 5.80 3.87 -10.49
C SER A 124 4.70 3.35 -9.56
N THR A 125 4.53 3.94 -8.37
CA THR A 125 3.50 3.56 -7.41
C THR A 125 2.10 3.77 -7.97
N ALA A 126 1.83 4.91 -8.63
CA ALA A 126 0.54 5.18 -9.26
C ALA A 126 0.15 4.13 -10.31
N SER A 127 1.13 3.50 -10.98
CA SER A 127 0.85 2.51 -12.02
C SER A 127 0.30 1.16 -11.52
N GLY A 128 0.42 0.89 -10.21
CA GLY A 128 -0.10 -0.34 -9.57
C GLY A 128 -1.58 -0.26 -9.16
N MET A 129 -2.17 0.93 -9.16
CA MET A 129 -3.50 1.20 -8.62
C MET A 129 -4.36 1.99 -9.62
N SER A 130 -5.64 1.64 -9.72
CA SER A 130 -6.64 2.42 -10.42
C SER A 130 -7.69 2.98 -9.45
N TRP A 131 -8.35 4.05 -9.87
CA TRP A 131 -9.42 4.67 -9.12
C TRP A 131 -10.74 4.47 -9.84
N GLY A 132 -11.73 3.89 -9.16
CA GLY A 132 -13.00 3.47 -9.75
C GLY A 132 -14.02 4.59 -9.93
N PHE A 133 -13.58 5.84 -10.08
CA PHE A 133 -14.47 6.97 -10.30
C PHE A 133 -14.84 7.00 -11.78
N GLY A 134 -16.13 6.89 -12.09
CA GLY A 134 -16.61 6.99 -13.46
C GLY A 134 -16.27 8.36 -14.06
N VAL A 135 -15.70 8.33 -15.27
CA VAL A 135 -15.53 9.45 -16.22
C VAL A 135 -14.46 10.48 -15.83
N ASP A 136 -13.81 11.04 -16.85
CA ASP A 136 -12.84 12.14 -16.84
C ASP A 136 -13.30 13.38 -16.07
N VAL A 137 -13.39 13.28 -14.74
CA VAL A 137 -13.62 14.44 -13.87
C VAL A 137 -12.26 15.09 -13.64
N PRO A 138 -12.05 16.35 -14.06
CA PRO A 138 -10.78 17.05 -13.81
C PRO A 138 -10.45 16.97 -12.32
N LEU A 139 -9.22 16.56 -11.99
CA LEU A 139 -8.70 16.37 -10.62
C LEU A 139 -8.96 17.56 -9.69
N THR A 140 -9.22 18.74 -10.25
CA THR A 140 -9.50 19.99 -9.55
C THR A 140 -10.97 20.17 -9.13
N SER A 141 -11.90 19.39 -9.68
CA SER A 141 -13.35 19.60 -9.51
C SER A 141 -14.03 18.66 -8.51
N ASN A 142 -13.37 17.57 -8.11
CA ASN A 142 -13.88 16.66 -7.09
C ASN A 142 -12.95 16.71 -5.84
N PRO A 143 -13.35 17.43 -4.77
CA PRO A 143 -12.50 17.61 -3.58
C PRO A 143 -12.20 16.29 -2.88
N ILE A 144 -13.14 15.35 -2.95
CA ILE A 144 -13.04 14.03 -2.38
C ILE A 144 -12.01 13.17 -3.13
N LEU A 145 -12.04 13.18 -4.46
CA LEU A 145 -11.04 12.52 -5.30
C LEU A 145 -9.63 13.05 -4.98
N ASN A 146 -9.50 14.37 -4.90
CA ASN A 146 -8.23 15.00 -4.55
C ASN A 146 -7.74 14.56 -3.16
N LEU A 147 -8.64 14.46 -2.18
CA LEU A 147 -8.33 13.99 -0.84
C LEU A 147 -7.77 12.57 -0.83
N VAL A 148 -8.45 11.65 -1.52
CA VAL A 148 -8.06 10.24 -1.58
C VAL A 148 -6.77 10.05 -2.37
N LEU A 149 -6.57 10.82 -3.45
CA LEU A 149 -5.30 10.85 -4.18
C LEU A 149 -4.15 11.37 -3.31
N LYS A 150 -4.37 12.46 -2.55
CA LYS A 150 -3.37 12.96 -1.59
C LYS A 150 -2.97 11.88 -0.58
N ALA A 151 -3.93 11.13 -0.05
CA ALA A 151 -3.67 10.01 0.86
C ALA A 151 -2.83 8.92 0.21
N SER A 152 -3.13 8.62 -1.04
CA SER A 152 -2.48 7.59 -1.85
C SER A 152 -1.14 8.01 -2.42
N PHE A 153 -0.64 9.18 -2.01
CA PHE A 153 0.73 9.59 -2.18
C PHE A 153 1.32 9.98 -0.83
N LYS A 154 0.90 9.31 0.26
CA LYS A 154 1.47 9.42 1.61
C LYS A 154 1.99 8.08 2.13
N TYR A 155 2.58 7.26 1.25
CA TYR A 155 3.18 5.96 1.61
C TYR A 155 4.47 6.07 2.46
N GLY A 156 4.73 7.17 3.16
CA GLY A 156 5.88 7.31 4.04
C GLY A 156 5.92 6.24 5.14
N GLN A 157 4.77 5.65 5.48
CA GLN A 157 4.67 4.53 6.42
C GLN A 157 4.83 3.16 5.76
N SER A 158 4.88 3.07 4.43
CA SER A 158 5.16 1.82 3.73
C SER A 158 6.65 1.50 3.80
N GLU A 159 6.98 0.32 4.32
CA GLU A 159 8.36 -0.17 4.37
C GLU A 159 9.03 -0.17 2.99
N GLN A 160 8.28 -0.51 1.94
CA GLN A 160 8.78 -0.56 0.56
C GLN A 160 9.16 0.83 0.05
N THR A 161 8.26 1.79 0.23
CA THR A 161 8.47 3.17 -0.17
C THR A 161 9.61 3.78 0.64
N THR A 162 9.68 3.53 1.95
CA THR A 162 10.79 3.98 2.80
C THR A 162 12.14 3.44 2.32
N LYS A 163 12.24 2.13 2.03
CA LYS A 163 13.47 1.53 1.48
C LYS A 163 13.88 2.22 0.17
N MET A 164 12.94 2.51 -0.71
CA MET A 164 13.20 3.21 -1.96
C MET A 164 13.68 4.67 -1.73
N MET A 165 13.02 5.39 -0.83
CA MET A 165 13.37 6.77 -0.47
C MET A 165 14.78 6.85 0.11
N ASN A 166 15.20 5.85 0.89
CA ASN A 166 16.56 5.75 1.41
C ASN A 166 17.58 5.59 0.28
N HIS A 167 17.31 4.74 -0.71
CA HIS A 167 18.22 4.61 -1.84
C HIS A 167 18.38 5.93 -2.62
N ILE A 168 17.30 6.67 -2.80
CA ILE A 168 17.29 7.96 -3.50
C ILE A 168 18.05 9.04 -2.70
N TYR A 169 17.66 9.27 -1.45
CA TYR A 169 18.13 10.42 -0.68
C TYR A 169 19.40 10.17 0.14
N ARG A 170 19.56 8.98 0.69
CA ARG A 170 20.67 8.66 1.60
C ARG A 170 21.84 8.05 0.84
N ASP A 171 21.56 7.06 0.02
CA ASP A 171 22.60 6.26 -0.62
C ASP A 171 23.07 6.87 -1.96
N ALA A 172 22.47 7.97 -2.43
CA ALA A 172 22.69 8.56 -3.75
C ALA A 172 22.72 7.48 -4.85
N SER A 173 21.73 6.59 -4.82
CA SER A 173 21.63 5.41 -5.67
C SER A 173 20.41 5.52 -6.59
N ILE A 174 20.54 4.95 -7.78
CA ILE A 174 19.44 4.76 -8.70
C ILE A 174 18.94 3.32 -8.55
N VAL A 175 17.65 3.17 -8.39
CA VAL A 175 17.00 1.87 -8.33
C VAL A 175 16.33 1.61 -9.66
N TYR A 176 16.57 0.43 -10.22
CA TYR A 176 15.86 -0.08 -11.36
C TYR A 176 14.96 -1.21 -10.91
N HIS A 177 13.67 -1.08 -11.20
CA HIS A 177 12.67 -2.09 -10.94
C HIS A 177 12.23 -2.69 -12.28
N THR A 178 12.65 -3.92 -12.53
CA THR A 178 12.31 -4.68 -13.74
C THR A 178 11.33 -5.77 -13.37
N TYR A 179 10.24 -5.90 -14.12
CA TYR A 179 9.26 -6.95 -13.86
C TYR A 179 8.61 -7.47 -15.13
N ALA A 180 8.15 -8.71 -15.03
CA ALA A 180 7.26 -9.41 -15.94
C ALA A 180 5.99 -9.80 -15.16
N ARG A 181 4.82 -9.43 -15.69
CA ARG A 181 3.53 -9.80 -15.09
C ARG A 181 2.81 -10.81 -15.97
N VAL A 182 2.15 -11.77 -15.35
CA VAL A 182 1.14 -12.61 -16.00
C VAL A 182 -0.19 -12.35 -15.31
N SER A 183 -1.23 -12.11 -16.10
CA SER A 183 -2.60 -11.91 -15.60
C SER A 183 -3.40 -13.19 -15.85
N THR A 184 -4.26 -13.56 -14.90
CA THR A 184 -5.02 -14.83 -14.97
C THR A 184 -6.52 -14.59 -14.84
N VAL A 185 -6.92 -13.79 -13.86
CA VAL A 185 -8.33 -13.57 -13.53
C VAL A 185 -8.51 -12.11 -13.16
N LYS A 186 -9.60 -11.48 -13.61
CA LYS A 186 -10.08 -10.22 -13.05
C LYS A 186 -11.35 -10.49 -12.25
N LEU A 187 -11.44 -9.88 -11.08
CA LEU A 187 -12.62 -9.88 -10.22
C LEU A 187 -13.19 -8.47 -10.17
N SER A 188 -14.49 -8.33 -10.37
CA SER A 188 -15.19 -7.04 -10.30
C SER A 188 -16.40 -7.13 -9.36
N LEU A 189 -16.49 -6.20 -8.43
CA LEU A 189 -17.49 -6.16 -7.37
C LEU A 189 -18.80 -5.56 -7.89
N PHE A 190 -19.93 -6.25 -7.70
CA PHE A 190 -21.26 -5.67 -7.90
C PHE A 190 -21.82 -5.14 -6.58
N ALA A 191 -21.26 -4.02 -6.11
CA ALA A 191 -21.55 -3.42 -4.81
C ALA A 191 -23.05 -3.21 -4.50
N PRO A 192 -23.94 -2.82 -5.44
CA PRO A 192 -25.36 -2.58 -5.13
C PRO A 192 -26.12 -3.78 -4.57
N LYS A 193 -25.69 -5.03 -4.84
CA LYS A 193 -26.34 -6.25 -4.31
C LYS A 193 -25.64 -6.84 -3.10
N LEU A 194 -24.56 -6.22 -2.63
CA LEU A 194 -23.81 -6.71 -1.49
C LEU A 194 -24.25 -6.00 -0.22
N GLU A 195 -24.48 -6.81 0.80
CA GLU A 195 -24.75 -6.35 2.15
C GLU A 195 -23.45 -5.94 2.83
N LEU A 196 -23.52 -4.86 3.63
CA LEU A 196 -22.39 -4.43 4.43
C LEU A 196 -22.09 -5.46 5.51
N SER A 197 -20.81 -5.64 5.84
CA SER A 197 -20.41 -6.53 6.92
C SER A 197 -20.97 -6.05 8.26
N ASP A 198 -21.31 -6.98 9.14
CA ASP A 198 -21.85 -6.67 10.47
C ASP A 198 -20.89 -5.78 11.26
N ASN A 199 -19.58 -6.01 11.11
CA ASN A 199 -18.55 -5.19 11.74
C ASN A 199 -18.56 -3.76 11.22
N PHE A 200 -18.63 -3.55 9.91
CA PHE A 200 -18.64 -2.21 9.35
C PHE A 200 -19.93 -1.48 9.72
N ARG A 201 -21.08 -2.14 9.56
CA ARG A 201 -22.38 -1.59 9.97
C ARG A 201 -22.40 -1.21 11.45
N TYR A 202 -21.96 -2.11 12.32
CA TYR A 202 -21.91 -1.85 13.77
C TYR A 202 -21.05 -0.64 14.12
N VAL A 203 -19.87 -0.48 13.52
CA VAL A 203 -19.00 0.67 13.76
C VAL A 203 -19.64 1.98 13.30
N ILE A 204 -20.33 2.00 12.16
CA ILE A 204 -21.00 3.19 11.67
C ILE A 204 -22.26 3.51 12.48
N ASP A 205 -23.07 2.50 12.84
CA ASP A 205 -24.27 2.67 13.66
C ASP A 205 -23.94 3.28 15.03
N ASN A 206 -22.80 2.89 15.63
CA ASN A 206 -22.33 3.40 16.92
C ASN A 206 -21.47 4.67 16.83
N LEU A 207 -21.25 5.24 15.64
CA LEU A 207 -20.54 6.50 15.50
C LEU A 207 -21.34 7.62 16.21
N PRO A 208 -20.74 8.40 17.14
CA PRO A 208 -21.48 9.45 17.83
C PRO A 208 -22.00 10.52 16.86
N THR A 209 -23.27 10.88 17.02
CA THR A 209 -23.98 11.89 16.21
C THR A 209 -24.06 13.26 16.89
N SER A 210 -23.47 13.39 18.09
CA SER A 210 -23.24 14.68 18.74
C SER A 210 -22.28 15.54 17.91
N THR A 211 -22.14 16.82 18.27
CA THR A 211 -21.16 17.75 17.66
C THR A 211 -19.81 17.08 17.39
N TYR A 212 -19.23 17.36 16.21
CA TYR A 212 -17.89 16.90 15.85
C TYR A 212 -16.86 17.38 16.89
N THR A 213 -16.20 16.43 17.55
CA THR A 213 -15.20 16.66 18.58
C THR A 213 -13.93 15.86 18.30
N PRO A 214 -12.80 16.18 18.95
CA PRO A 214 -11.59 15.35 18.88
C PRO A 214 -11.82 13.88 19.28
N ALA A 215 -12.78 13.60 20.17
CA ALA A 215 -13.16 12.23 20.55
C ALA A 215 -13.82 11.48 19.38
N VAL A 216 -14.69 12.14 18.62
CA VAL A 216 -15.31 11.59 17.40
C VAL A 216 -14.26 11.36 16.31
N ALA A 217 -13.36 12.32 16.09
CA ALA A 217 -12.26 12.17 15.15
C ALA A 217 -11.33 10.99 15.52
N LYS A 218 -11.04 10.81 16.81
CA LYS A 218 -10.27 9.68 17.31
C LYS A 218 -10.97 8.35 17.07
N TYR A 219 -12.28 8.27 17.34
CA TYR A 219 -13.08 7.09 17.04
C TYR A 219 -12.99 6.68 15.57
N ILE A 220 -13.20 7.64 14.66
CA ILE A 220 -13.15 7.39 13.22
C ILE A 220 -11.75 6.91 12.82
N THR A 221 -10.70 7.56 13.34
CA THR A 221 -9.33 7.15 13.06
C THR A 221 -9.07 5.70 13.51
N ASP A 222 -9.48 5.34 14.73
CA ASP A 222 -9.16 4.04 15.32
C ASP A 222 -10.03 2.89 14.77
N TYR A 223 -11.34 3.10 14.64
CA TYR A 223 -12.30 2.04 14.31
C TYR A 223 -12.74 2.04 12.84
N VAL A 224 -12.52 3.14 12.11
CA VAL A 224 -12.80 3.20 10.67
C VAL A 224 -11.50 3.10 9.89
N PHE A 225 -10.60 4.09 10.00
CA PHE A 225 -9.40 4.16 9.14
C PHE A 225 -8.33 3.12 9.49
N ASN A 226 -8.09 2.87 10.78
CA ASN A 226 -7.08 1.90 11.22
C ASN A 226 -7.56 0.46 11.12
N TYR A 227 -8.87 0.22 11.28
CA TYR A 227 -9.46 -1.12 11.29
C TYR A 227 -9.87 -1.59 9.89
N PHE A 228 -10.57 -0.75 9.13
CA PHE A 228 -11.00 -1.08 7.75
C PHE A 228 -10.07 -0.46 6.70
N GLY A 229 -9.66 0.79 6.89
CA GLY A 229 -9.12 1.64 5.83
C GLY A 229 -10.11 2.74 5.46
N PHE A 230 -9.71 3.67 4.60
CA PHE A 230 -10.58 4.75 4.12
C PHE A 230 -10.89 4.66 2.62
N THR A 231 -10.38 3.62 1.96
CA THR A 231 -10.84 3.15 0.66
C THR A 231 -11.19 1.68 0.74
N TYR A 232 -11.68 1.10 -0.35
CA TYR A 232 -11.99 -0.31 -0.45
C TYR A 232 -11.84 -0.80 -1.89
N THR A 233 -11.59 -2.09 -2.02
CA THR A 233 -11.27 -2.70 -3.30
C THR A 233 -12.53 -3.11 -4.06
N THR A 234 -12.75 -2.54 -5.24
CA THR A 234 -13.91 -2.84 -6.10
C THR A 234 -13.57 -3.70 -7.31
N GLU A 235 -12.31 -3.69 -7.74
CA GLU A 235 -11.84 -4.60 -8.77
C GLU A 235 -10.43 -5.08 -8.41
N MET A 236 -10.10 -6.30 -8.82
CA MET A 236 -8.77 -6.87 -8.65
C MET A 236 -8.36 -7.62 -9.91
N LEU A 237 -7.10 -7.44 -10.30
CA LEU A 237 -6.44 -8.28 -11.27
C LEU A 237 -5.55 -9.25 -10.51
N LEU A 238 -5.82 -10.54 -10.68
CA LEU A 238 -5.08 -11.64 -10.08
C LEU A 238 -4.11 -12.24 -11.10
N GLY A 239 -2.92 -12.61 -10.63
CA GLY A 239 -1.87 -13.13 -11.48
C GLY A 239 -0.57 -13.39 -10.74
N GLY A 240 0.55 -13.15 -11.39
CA GLY A 240 1.88 -13.35 -10.83
C GLY A 240 2.84 -12.30 -11.35
N ILE A 241 3.83 -11.96 -10.53
CA ILE A 241 4.88 -11.00 -10.87
C ILE A 241 6.25 -11.68 -10.70
N ALA A 242 7.02 -11.79 -11.77
CA ALA A 242 8.45 -12.01 -11.67
C ALA A 242 9.16 -10.66 -11.73
N GLN A 243 10.06 -10.39 -10.80
CA GLN A 243 10.63 -9.07 -10.65
C GLN A 243 12.07 -9.10 -10.17
N MET A 244 12.81 -8.06 -10.51
CA MET A 244 14.16 -7.82 -10.10
C MET A 244 14.34 -6.35 -9.76
N THR A 245 14.90 -6.09 -8.59
CA THR A 245 15.26 -4.75 -8.14
C THR A 245 16.77 -4.66 -8.09
N THR A 246 17.34 -3.76 -8.90
CA THR A 246 18.79 -3.55 -9.02
C THR A 246 19.14 -2.14 -8.57
N VAL A 247 20.06 -2.03 -7.61
CA VAL A 247 20.52 -0.76 -7.05
C VAL A 247 21.92 -0.47 -7.58
N ILE A 248 22.10 0.72 -8.14
CA ILE A 248 23.35 1.18 -8.75
C ILE A 248 23.71 2.55 -8.17
N ASN A 249 24.98 2.79 -7.85
CA ASN A 249 25.41 4.11 -7.42
C ASN A 249 25.19 5.13 -8.55
N GLN A 250 24.69 6.33 -8.24
CA GLN A 250 24.42 7.33 -9.26
C GLN A 250 25.68 7.73 -10.06
N THR A 251 26.85 7.70 -9.43
CA THR A 251 28.15 7.98 -10.07
C THR A 251 28.58 6.91 -11.07
N SER A 252 28.03 5.70 -10.99
CA SER A 252 28.35 4.59 -11.90
C SER A 252 27.57 4.63 -13.21
N ILE A 253 26.52 5.44 -13.32
CA ILE A 253 25.65 5.48 -14.51
C ILE A 253 26.38 5.95 -15.75
N GLN A 254 27.16 7.03 -15.66
CA GLN A 254 27.91 7.57 -16.80
C GLN A 254 28.96 6.56 -17.33
N PRO A 255 29.79 5.93 -16.48
CA PRO A 255 30.65 4.83 -16.92
C PRO A 255 29.91 3.68 -17.62
N ILE A 256 28.76 3.25 -17.07
CA ILE A 256 27.96 2.17 -17.67
C ILE A 256 27.44 2.59 -19.05
N GLU A 257 26.91 3.81 -19.19
CA GLU A 257 26.37 4.30 -20.46
C GLU A 257 27.47 4.47 -21.52
N GLN A 258 28.71 4.78 -21.13
CA GLN A 258 29.85 4.83 -22.05
C GLN A 258 30.31 3.43 -22.48
N GLU A 259 30.36 2.46 -21.56
CA GLU A 259 30.87 1.12 -21.82
C GLU A 259 29.84 0.20 -22.50
N TYR A 260 28.56 0.31 -22.10
CA TYR A 260 27.48 -0.61 -22.51
C TYR A 260 26.32 0.07 -23.23
N GLN A 261 26.43 1.36 -23.56
CA GLN A 261 25.43 2.19 -24.25
C GLN A 261 24.14 2.46 -23.45
N SER A 262 23.63 1.50 -22.70
CA SER A 262 22.38 1.65 -21.94
C SER A 262 22.37 0.81 -20.67
N THR A 263 22.24 1.49 -19.52
CA THR A 263 22.02 0.83 -18.23
C THR A 263 20.75 0.00 -18.24
N THR A 264 19.66 0.51 -18.81
CA THR A 264 18.36 -0.18 -18.88
C THR A 264 18.44 -1.49 -19.66
N GLN A 265 19.19 -1.52 -20.78
CA GLN A 265 19.39 -2.75 -21.56
C GLN A 265 20.17 -3.80 -20.77
N MET A 266 21.25 -3.41 -20.08
CA MET A 266 22.02 -4.33 -19.25
C MET A 266 21.21 -4.92 -18.10
N ILE A 267 20.29 -4.14 -17.54
CA ILE A 267 19.36 -4.62 -16.51
C ILE A 267 18.32 -5.56 -17.10
N GLY A 268 17.77 -5.28 -18.28
CA GLY A 268 16.90 -6.20 -19.00
C GLY A 268 17.59 -7.53 -19.32
N LEU A 269 18.84 -7.49 -19.80
CA LEU A 269 19.65 -8.69 -20.02
C LEU A 269 19.92 -9.45 -18.72
N SER A 270 20.16 -8.75 -17.61
CA SER A 270 20.33 -9.36 -16.29
C SER A 270 19.05 -10.07 -15.85
N PHE A 271 17.88 -9.43 -16.05
CA PHE A 271 16.57 -10.01 -15.75
C PHE A 271 16.31 -11.25 -16.60
N ALA A 272 16.52 -11.14 -17.92
CA ALA A 272 16.38 -12.24 -18.87
C ALA A 272 17.25 -13.44 -18.48
N LYS A 273 18.51 -13.21 -18.07
CA LYS A 273 19.40 -14.25 -17.58
C LYS A 273 18.88 -14.90 -16.30
N VAL A 274 18.52 -14.10 -15.29
CA VAL A 274 18.07 -14.61 -13.98
C VAL A 274 16.82 -15.48 -14.11
N PHE A 275 15.86 -15.05 -14.94
CA PHE A 275 14.61 -15.77 -15.14
C PHE A 275 14.63 -16.75 -16.32
N SER A 276 15.79 -16.92 -16.98
CA SER A 276 15.94 -17.71 -18.22
C SER A 276 14.86 -17.38 -19.26
N PHE A 277 14.53 -16.08 -19.39
CA PHE A 277 13.49 -15.56 -20.26
C PHE A 277 14.09 -14.99 -21.54
N ASN A 278 13.86 -15.65 -22.69
CA ASN A 278 14.43 -15.27 -23.98
C ASN A 278 15.97 -15.06 -23.97
N TYR A 279 16.67 -15.65 -22.99
CA TYR A 279 18.11 -15.53 -22.85
C TYR A 279 18.80 -16.69 -23.58
N ASN A 280 19.61 -16.35 -24.58
CA ASN A 280 20.43 -17.34 -25.28
C ASN A 280 21.83 -17.36 -24.65
N GLU A 281 22.07 -18.36 -23.80
CA GLU A 281 23.34 -18.52 -23.07
C GLU A 281 24.54 -18.77 -24.00
N ASN A 282 24.29 -19.19 -25.25
CA ASN A 282 25.32 -19.43 -26.26
C ASN A 282 25.91 -18.14 -26.87
N GLU A 283 25.35 -16.95 -26.57
CA GLU A 283 26.01 -15.68 -26.85
C GLU A 283 27.05 -15.37 -25.78
N SER A 284 28.27 -15.89 -25.98
CA SER A 284 29.43 -15.64 -25.11
C SER A 284 29.64 -14.14 -24.81
N GLU A 285 29.32 -13.28 -25.77
CA GLU A 285 29.40 -11.83 -25.64
C GLU A 285 28.47 -11.26 -24.55
N ASN A 286 27.23 -11.74 -24.44
CA ASN A 286 26.29 -11.28 -23.41
C ASN A 286 26.73 -11.71 -22.01
N SER A 287 27.32 -12.89 -21.89
CA SER A 287 27.83 -13.40 -20.62
C SER A 287 28.98 -12.52 -20.08
N ILE A 288 29.90 -12.11 -20.97
CA ILE A 288 31.04 -11.25 -20.64
C ILE A 288 30.57 -9.83 -20.28
N LYS A 289 29.65 -9.26 -21.08
CA LYS A 289 29.07 -7.93 -20.81
C LYS A 289 28.37 -7.90 -19.46
N LEU A 290 27.58 -8.92 -19.13
CA LEU A 290 26.90 -9.01 -17.83
C LEU A 290 27.88 -9.13 -16.67
N GLN A 291 28.95 -9.91 -16.82
CA GLN A 291 29.99 -10.03 -15.78
C GLN A 291 30.73 -8.70 -15.55
N GLY A 292 30.99 -7.94 -16.61
CA GLY A 292 31.53 -6.58 -16.50
C GLY A 292 30.57 -5.62 -15.80
N PHE A 293 29.30 -5.63 -16.22
CA PHE A 293 28.24 -4.80 -15.66
C PHE A 293 28.00 -5.04 -14.15
N GLN A 294 28.10 -6.29 -13.69
CA GLN A 294 27.94 -6.65 -12.27
C GLN A 294 28.87 -5.87 -11.34
N LYS A 295 30.03 -5.39 -11.81
CA LYS A 295 30.96 -4.58 -11.02
C LYS A 295 30.38 -3.23 -10.60
N TYR A 296 29.38 -2.73 -11.32
CA TYR A 296 28.71 -1.46 -11.04
C TYR A 296 27.44 -1.63 -10.18
N VAL A 297 27.00 -2.86 -9.95
CA VAL A 297 25.77 -3.18 -9.21
C VAL A 297 26.08 -3.25 -7.71
N LYS A 298 25.41 -2.42 -6.91
CA LYS A 298 25.51 -2.43 -5.44
C LYS A 298 24.77 -3.63 -4.84
N SER A 299 23.55 -3.85 -5.32
CA SER A 299 22.74 -5.01 -4.95
C SER A 299 21.75 -5.31 -6.07
N SER A 300 21.37 -6.59 -6.18
CA SER A 300 20.30 -7.03 -7.06
C SER A 300 19.53 -8.15 -6.37
N THR A 301 18.22 -8.00 -6.31
CA THR A 301 17.32 -8.98 -5.71
C THR A 301 16.28 -9.36 -6.73
N ALA A 302 16.19 -10.65 -7.06
CA ALA A 302 15.18 -11.20 -7.94
C ALA A 302 14.23 -12.12 -7.16
N THR A 303 12.95 -12.02 -7.45
CA THR A 303 11.90 -12.78 -6.76
C THR A 303 10.66 -12.94 -7.63
N THR A 304 9.81 -13.89 -7.26
CA THR A 304 8.49 -14.08 -7.84
C THR A 304 7.42 -13.95 -6.78
N VAL A 305 6.32 -13.29 -7.11
CA VAL A 305 5.14 -13.15 -6.25
C VAL A 305 3.98 -13.86 -6.94
N GLY A 306 3.38 -14.83 -6.25
CA GLY A 306 2.38 -15.76 -6.81
C GLY A 306 3.00 -16.98 -7.49
N GLY A 307 2.15 -17.96 -7.80
CA GLY A 307 2.57 -19.27 -8.29
C GLY A 307 3.31 -20.10 -7.26
N ALA A 308 4.09 -21.07 -7.73
CA ALA A 308 5.01 -21.84 -6.91
C ALA A 308 6.28 -21.03 -6.60
N THR A 309 6.99 -21.39 -5.52
CA THR A 309 8.30 -20.82 -5.22
C THR A 309 9.25 -21.02 -6.40
N PHE A 310 9.79 -19.91 -6.90
CA PHE A 310 10.71 -19.95 -8.04
C PHE A 310 12.07 -20.52 -7.63
N ALA A 311 12.42 -21.67 -8.20
CA ALA A 311 13.76 -22.23 -8.05
C ALA A 311 14.71 -21.62 -9.08
N ALA A 312 15.99 -21.46 -8.73
CA ALA A 312 17.00 -20.85 -9.60
C ALA A 312 17.20 -21.57 -10.95
N SER A 313 16.81 -22.84 -11.08
CA SER A 313 16.86 -23.63 -12.30
C SER A 313 15.57 -23.60 -13.13
N GLN A 314 14.50 -22.97 -12.61
CA GLN A 314 13.20 -22.94 -13.26
C GLN A 314 13.17 -21.85 -14.33
N LYS A 315 12.59 -22.15 -15.49
CA LYS A 315 12.37 -21.12 -16.53
C LYS A 315 11.15 -20.28 -16.17
N LEU A 316 11.16 -19.00 -16.54
CA LEU A 316 10.02 -18.11 -16.31
C LEU A 316 8.71 -18.69 -16.87
N ASN A 317 8.77 -19.31 -18.06
CA ASN A 317 7.63 -19.96 -18.70
C ASN A 317 7.05 -21.13 -17.89
N GLU A 318 7.89 -21.88 -17.17
CA GLU A 318 7.44 -22.97 -16.30
C GLU A 318 6.77 -22.41 -15.04
N TRP A 319 7.33 -21.35 -14.47
CA TRP A 319 6.73 -20.68 -13.32
C TRP A 319 5.36 -20.07 -13.67
N PHE A 320 5.19 -19.47 -14.85
CA PHE A 320 3.90 -18.93 -15.28
C PHE A 320 2.77 -19.97 -15.26
N GLN A 321 3.05 -21.23 -15.59
CA GLN A 321 2.05 -22.31 -15.55
C GLN A 321 1.55 -22.62 -14.13
N THR A 322 2.31 -22.22 -13.11
CA THR A 322 1.94 -22.41 -11.70
C THR A 322 1.08 -21.28 -11.14
N VAL A 323 1.11 -20.10 -11.78
CA VAL A 323 0.41 -18.89 -11.29
C VAL A 323 -1.10 -19.08 -11.15
N PRO A 324 -1.83 -19.69 -12.11
CA PRO A 324 -3.28 -19.87 -11.96
C PRO A 324 -3.71 -20.64 -10.70
N LYS A 325 -2.83 -21.49 -10.15
CA LYS A 325 -3.12 -22.26 -8.93
C LYS A 325 -2.92 -21.47 -7.64
N ASN A 326 -2.09 -20.41 -7.68
CA ASN A 326 -1.78 -19.58 -6.53
C ASN A 326 -1.61 -18.11 -6.97
N PRO A 327 -2.66 -17.47 -7.49
CA PRO A 327 -2.53 -16.12 -7.99
C PRO A 327 -2.51 -15.10 -6.84
N VAL A 328 -1.78 -14.02 -7.04
CA VAL A 328 -1.71 -12.86 -6.13
C VAL A 328 -2.37 -11.66 -6.78
N ILE A 329 -2.74 -10.67 -5.97
CA ILE A 329 -3.25 -9.39 -6.47
C ILE A 329 -2.09 -8.67 -7.14
N ILE A 330 -2.21 -8.33 -8.43
CA ILE A 330 -1.17 -7.63 -9.19
C ILE A 330 -1.57 -6.21 -9.58
N LYS A 331 -2.88 -5.92 -9.59
CA LYS A 331 -3.48 -4.58 -9.70
C LYS A 331 -4.84 -4.59 -9.01
N PHE A 332 -5.31 -3.42 -8.59
CA PHE A 332 -6.63 -3.29 -8.01
C PHE A 332 -7.19 -1.88 -8.19
N THR A 333 -8.51 -1.78 -8.18
CA THR A 333 -9.26 -0.54 -8.23
C THR A 333 -9.79 -0.23 -6.84
N LEU A 334 -9.58 1.01 -6.39
CA LEU A 334 -10.11 1.51 -5.12
C LEU A 334 -11.29 2.45 -5.32
N GLN A 335 -12.23 2.38 -4.38
CA GLN A 335 -13.23 3.41 -4.15
C GLN A 335 -13.19 3.86 -2.68
N PRO A 336 -13.66 5.06 -2.35
CA PRO A 336 -13.65 5.52 -0.97
C PRO A 336 -14.77 4.94 -0.12
N ILE A 337 -14.52 4.76 1.18
CA ILE A 337 -15.53 4.13 2.07
C ILE A 337 -16.78 4.99 2.30
N PHE A 338 -16.70 6.32 2.18
CA PHE A 338 -17.84 7.20 2.42
C PHE A 338 -18.93 7.04 1.35
N ASP A 339 -18.61 6.47 0.18
CA ASP A 339 -19.61 6.12 -0.83
C ASP A 339 -20.54 4.98 -0.36
N LEU A 340 -20.16 4.27 0.71
CA LEU A 340 -20.96 3.22 1.33
C LEU A 340 -21.86 3.74 2.45
N ILE A 341 -21.66 4.97 2.90
CA ILE A 341 -22.32 5.55 4.08
C ILE A 341 -23.48 6.40 3.58
N THR A 342 -24.54 5.72 3.14
CA THR A 342 -25.70 6.32 2.50
C THR A 342 -27.01 5.91 3.18
N SER A 343 -28.04 6.72 3.01
CA SER A 343 -29.40 6.40 3.48
C SER A 343 -29.96 5.12 2.88
N GLU A 344 -29.58 4.74 1.65
CA GLU A 344 -29.98 3.46 1.06
C GLU A 344 -29.45 2.25 1.86
N ARG A 345 -28.20 2.32 2.32
CA ARG A 345 -27.55 1.22 3.05
C ARG A 345 -27.83 1.25 4.55
N PHE A 346 -28.17 2.42 5.10
CA PHE A 346 -28.42 2.65 6.52
C PHE A 346 -29.82 3.25 6.76
N GLY A 347 -30.85 2.80 6.04
CA GLY A 347 -32.18 3.43 6.00
C GLY A 347 -32.91 3.69 7.33
N ASN A 348 -32.39 3.17 8.44
CA ASN A 348 -32.92 3.43 9.80
C ASN A 348 -32.19 4.59 10.52
N ASP A 349 -31.09 5.10 9.99
CA ASP A 349 -30.26 6.13 10.61
C ASP A 349 -30.51 7.50 9.96
N SER A 350 -31.30 8.35 10.63
CA SER A 350 -31.60 9.71 10.16
C SER A 350 -30.40 10.66 10.20
N GLN A 351 -29.28 10.25 10.80
CA GLN A 351 -28.05 11.04 10.94
C GLN A 351 -26.91 10.49 10.05
N ILE A 352 -27.21 9.58 9.11
CA ILE A 352 -26.17 8.93 8.31
C ILE A 352 -25.33 9.91 7.47
N ASP A 353 -25.95 10.96 6.92
CA ASP A 353 -25.24 11.97 6.13
C ASP A 353 -24.26 12.76 7.02
N LEU A 354 -24.68 13.10 8.24
CA LEU A 354 -23.82 13.76 9.23
C LEU A 354 -22.62 12.88 9.60
N LYS A 355 -22.85 11.58 9.80
CA LYS A 355 -21.80 10.58 10.07
C LYS A 355 -20.81 10.48 8.90
N ALA A 356 -21.31 10.44 7.66
CA ALA A 356 -20.47 10.46 6.47
C ALA A 356 -19.60 11.72 6.41
N ASP A 357 -20.15 12.89 6.74
CA ASP A 357 -19.40 14.15 6.77
C ASP A 357 -18.36 14.21 7.88
N TYR A 358 -18.63 13.65 9.06
CA TYR A 358 -17.63 13.52 10.11
C TYR A 358 -16.45 12.65 9.67
N ILE A 359 -16.72 11.58 8.93
CA ILE A 359 -15.68 10.70 8.39
C ILE A 359 -14.86 11.43 7.32
N LYS A 360 -15.50 12.15 6.39
CA LYS A 360 -14.79 12.97 5.39
C LYS A 360 -13.90 14.01 6.06
N ARG A 361 -14.45 14.77 7.01
CA ARG A 361 -13.71 15.79 7.76
C ARG A 361 -12.55 15.19 8.55
N THR A 362 -12.76 14.04 9.20
CA THR A 362 -11.67 13.37 9.92
C THR A 362 -10.58 12.92 8.95
N LEU A 363 -10.92 12.47 7.74
CA LEU A 363 -9.93 12.13 6.72
C LEU A 363 -9.12 13.37 6.28
N GLU A 364 -9.79 14.51 6.08
CA GLU A 364 -9.11 15.78 5.80
C GLU A 364 -8.16 16.18 6.93
N ASP A 365 -8.63 16.18 8.16
CA ASP A 365 -7.83 16.50 9.34
C ASP A 365 -6.66 15.52 9.46
N TYR A 366 -6.91 14.22 9.33
CA TYR A 366 -5.92 13.16 9.42
C TYR A 366 -4.83 13.34 8.35
N LEU A 367 -5.21 13.59 7.10
CA LEU A 367 -4.27 13.79 6.01
C LEU A 367 -3.49 15.10 6.11
N ASN A 368 -4.04 16.13 6.76
CA ASN A 368 -3.34 17.39 6.97
C ASN A 368 -2.38 17.35 8.18
N GLN A 369 -2.41 16.31 9.01
CA GLN A 369 -1.49 16.18 10.13
C GLN A 369 -0.03 15.95 9.67
N THR A 370 0.88 16.71 10.25
CA THR A 370 2.34 16.57 10.09
C THR A 370 2.89 15.28 10.71
N SER A 371 2.14 14.62 11.60
CA SER A 371 2.50 13.33 12.20
C SER A 371 2.49 12.17 11.21
N LEU A 372 1.87 12.35 10.03
CA LEU A 372 1.97 11.37 8.94
C LEU A 372 3.29 11.47 8.17
N VAL A 373 4.15 12.44 8.50
CA VAL A 373 5.49 12.55 7.92
C VAL A 373 6.39 11.51 8.57
N TYR A 374 6.76 10.50 7.82
CA TYR A 374 7.78 9.53 8.21
C TYR A 374 9.17 10.13 8.00
N CYS A 375 9.94 10.22 9.08
CA CYS A 375 11.38 10.42 9.04
C CYS A 375 12.05 9.13 9.52
N GLU A 376 13.02 8.62 8.76
CA GLU A 376 13.84 7.48 9.19
C GLU A 376 14.53 7.81 10.53
N ASN A 377 14.51 6.87 11.47
CA ASN A 377 15.00 7.03 12.85
C ASN A 377 14.38 8.20 13.65
N LYS A 378 13.27 8.79 13.18
CA LYS A 378 12.54 9.92 13.79
C LYS A 378 13.38 11.18 14.02
N CYS A 379 14.56 11.29 13.40
CA CYS A 379 15.63 12.18 13.85
C CYS A 379 15.97 11.83 15.31
N THR A 380 16.98 10.99 15.48
CA THR A 380 17.33 10.15 16.65
C THR A 380 16.94 10.71 18.03
N ASP A 381 17.08 12.03 18.22
CA ASP A 381 16.64 12.78 19.39
C ASP A 381 16.00 14.12 18.93
N PRO A 382 14.81 14.51 19.45
CA PRO A 382 14.19 15.82 19.21
C PRO A 382 15.09 17.01 19.54
N ASN A 383 16.11 16.80 20.39
CA ASN A 383 17.11 17.81 20.74
C ASN A 383 18.29 17.89 19.75
N GLN A 384 18.35 17.02 18.75
CA GLN A 384 19.43 16.94 17.76
C GLN A 384 18.96 17.38 16.36
N GLY A 385 17.65 17.31 16.08
CA GLY A 385 17.09 17.80 14.84
C GLY A 385 15.58 17.78 14.80
N VAL A 386 15.02 18.34 13.72
CA VAL A 386 13.59 18.36 13.45
C VAL A 386 13.29 17.72 12.10
N CYS A 387 12.29 16.84 12.07
CA CYS A 387 11.77 16.24 10.85
C CYS A 387 11.11 17.33 9.99
N ARG A 388 11.61 17.52 8.76
CA ARG A 388 11.03 18.46 7.80
C ARG A 388 10.36 17.67 6.68
N PRO A 389 9.05 17.87 6.43
CA PRO A 389 8.37 17.18 5.35
C PRO A 389 9.00 17.53 4.01
N LEU A 390 9.13 16.52 3.16
CA LEU A 390 9.23 16.68 1.73
C LEU A 390 7.82 16.79 1.15
N ASP A 391 7.68 17.45 0.01
CA ASP A 391 6.40 17.62 -0.69
C ASP A 391 5.82 16.31 -1.26
N ALA A 392 6.44 15.16 -0.97
CA ALA A 392 6.08 13.87 -1.53
C ALA A 392 6.08 12.75 -0.49
N TYR A 393 5.10 11.84 -0.62
CA TYR A 393 4.95 10.62 0.18
C TYR A 393 4.73 10.77 1.67
N GLY A 394 4.56 11.99 2.20
CA GLY A 394 4.61 12.13 3.66
C GLY A 394 5.93 11.58 4.18
N TYR A 395 7.01 11.78 3.43
CA TYR A 395 8.37 11.48 3.85
C TYR A 395 9.04 12.77 4.27
N GLY A 396 9.93 12.73 5.25
CA GLY A 396 10.68 13.90 5.69
C GLY A 396 12.17 13.62 5.78
N LEU A 397 12.96 14.70 5.73
CA LEU A 397 14.39 14.67 6.02
C LEU A 397 14.66 15.36 7.36
N CYS A 398 15.65 14.86 8.09
CA CYS A 398 16.06 15.49 9.33
C CYS A 398 16.87 16.75 9.05
N LYS A 399 16.42 17.87 9.64
CA LYS A 399 17.19 19.09 9.71
C LYS A 399 17.88 19.15 11.07
N CYS A 400 19.19 18.96 11.07
CA CYS A 400 19.98 18.91 12.30
C CYS A 400 20.16 20.29 12.91
N PHE A 401 20.20 20.34 14.25
CA PHE A 401 20.57 21.52 15.00
C PHE A 401 22.10 21.69 15.00
N SER A 402 22.55 22.89 15.34
CA SER A 402 23.99 23.22 15.34
C SER A 402 24.79 22.24 16.20
N GLY A 403 25.89 21.74 15.65
CA GLY A 403 26.74 20.73 16.30
C GLY A 403 26.36 19.28 16.01
N TYR A 404 25.32 19.03 15.21
CA TYR A 404 24.93 17.70 14.74
C TYR A 404 24.83 17.66 13.21
N ASP A 405 25.10 16.49 12.64
CA ASP A 405 25.09 16.21 11.21
C ASP A 405 24.69 14.73 10.96
N GLY A 406 24.62 14.34 9.70
CA GLY A 406 24.19 13.02 9.26
C GLY A 406 22.70 12.99 8.92
N PHE A 407 22.28 11.92 8.24
CA PHE A 407 20.93 11.77 7.70
C PHE A 407 19.82 11.80 8.78
N ASP A 408 20.12 11.34 9.99
CA ASP A 408 19.23 11.28 11.15
C ASP A 408 19.71 12.14 12.34
N CYS A 409 20.69 13.02 12.09
CA CYS A 409 21.32 13.87 13.09
C CYS A 409 22.06 13.14 14.22
N SER A 410 22.39 11.86 14.03
CA SER A 410 23.10 11.05 15.03
C SER A 410 24.59 11.41 15.17
N THR A 411 25.17 12.13 14.20
CA THR A 411 26.61 12.43 14.19
C THR A 411 26.89 13.76 14.84
N LYS A 412 27.65 13.78 15.93
CA LYS A 412 28.09 15.04 16.56
C LYS A 412 29.28 15.61 15.79
N LEU A 413 29.19 16.85 15.35
CA LEU A 413 30.31 17.56 14.72
C LEU A 413 31.38 17.80 15.78
N SER A 414 32.55 17.19 15.59
CA SER A 414 33.71 17.43 16.43
C SER A 414 34.10 18.90 16.32
N THR A 415 34.06 19.63 17.44
CA THR A 415 34.59 20.99 17.55
C THR A 415 36.09 20.93 17.26
N SER A 416 36.50 21.27 16.04
CA SER A 416 37.92 21.44 15.71
C SER A 416 38.41 22.71 16.39
N THR A 417 38.82 22.60 17.65
CA THR A 417 39.63 23.60 18.33
C THR A 417 41.06 23.46 17.85
N THR A 418 41.39 24.04 16.69
CA THR A 418 42.76 24.47 16.41
C THR A 418 42.74 25.63 15.41
N PRO A 419 43.11 26.86 15.83
CA PRO A 419 43.38 27.93 14.89
C PRO A 419 44.59 27.56 14.01
N PRO A 420 44.68 28.05 12.77
CA PRO A 420 45.91 27.95 11.99
C PRO A 420 47.01 28.72 12.74
N GLN A 421 48.16 28.08 12.94
CA GLN A 421 49.40 28.73 13.36
C GLN A 421 50.03 29.50 12.21
#